data_AF-A0A7C6GFR6-F1
#
_entry.id   AF-A0A7C6GFR6-F1
#
_cell.length_a   1.000
_cell.length_b   1.000
_cell.length_c   1.000
_cell.angle_alpha   90.00
_cell.angle_beta   90.00
_cell.angle_gamma   90.00
#
_symmetry.space_group_name_H-M   'P 1'
#
loop_
_entity.id
_entity.type
_entity.pdbx_description
1 polymer ?
#
loop_
_entity_poly.entity_id
_entity_poly.type
_entity_poly.pdbx_seq_one_letter_code
_entity_poly.pdbx_strand_id
1 'polypeptide(L)'
;HLAREGGRVNYFAGFPKGSTSVMEPNLIHYKELSVTGGSNARRRDVTRAIKILETGAIDVDAIVTHEFPLSKVHDAYDAVNNRLGVKIAVVPD
;
A
#
# COMPACT_ATOMS: atom_id res chain seq x y z
N HIS A 1 9.96 -13.48 16.74
CA HIS A 1 8.92 -12.43 16.74
C HIS A 1 9.26 -11.40 15.68
N LEU A 2 8.27 -10.89 14.93
CA LEU A 2 8.49 -10.01 13.75
C LEU A 2 8.81 -8.55 14.12
N ALA A 3 8.28 -8.03 15.24
CA ALA A 3 8.60 -6.69 15.74
C ALA A 3 9.54 -6.78 16.96
N ARG A 4 10.56 -5.91 16.99
CA ARG A 4 11.46 -5.73 18.15
C ARG A 4 10.79 -4.92 19.27
N GLU A 5 11.40 -4.90 20.44
CA GLU A 5 11.02 -4.00 21.55
C GLU A 5 11.05 -2.52 21.11
N GLY A 6 10.05 -1.77 21.55
CA GLY A 6 9.74 -0.41 21.09
C GLY A 6 9.27 -0.33 19.62
N GLY A 7 8.98 -1.47 19.00
CA GLY A 7 8.63 -1.57 17.59
C GLY A 7 7.25 -1.03 17.24
N ARG A 8 7.02 -0.80 15.94
CA ARG A 8 5.73 -0.35 15.42
C ARG A 8 5.15 -1.38 14.44
N VAL A 9 3.88 -1.69 14.62
CA VAL A 9 3.07 -2.47 13.69
C VAL A 9 1.99 -1.54 13.11
N ASN A 10 1.91 -1.46 11.79
CA ASN A 10 0.94 -0.62 11.10
C ASN A 10 0.00 -1.45 10.23
N TYR A 11 -1.28 -1.35 10.52
CA TYR A 11 -2.36 -1.93 9.73
C TYR A 11 -2.77 -0.93 8.65
N PHE A 12 -2.09 -0.97 7.51
CA PHE A 12 -2.29 -0.04 6.39
C PHE A 12 -3.30 -0.53 5.34
N ALA A 13 -3.56 -1.83 5.29
CA ALA A 13 -4.51 -2.43 4.34
C ALA A 13 -5.88 -2.64 5.00
N GLY A 14 -6.93 -2.62 4.18
CA GLY A 14 -8.27 -3.00 4.62
C GLY A 14 -8.36 -4.47 4.96
N PHE A 15 -9.15 -4.80 5.98
CA PHE A 15 -9.49 -6.18 6.35
C PHE A 15 -10.93 -6.49 5.92
N PRO A 16 -11.29 -7.78 5.76
CA PRO A 16 -12.68 -8.16 5.49
C PRO A 16 -13.65 -7.53 6.49
N LYS A 17 -14.79 -7.06 5.98
CA LYS A 17 -15.82 -6.43 6.83
C LYS A 17 -16.25 -7.38 7.93
N GLY A 18 -16.20 -6.91 9.18
CA GLY A 18 -16.62 -7.67 10.36
C GLY A 18 -15.55 -8.63 10.92
N SER A 19 -14.36 -8.72 10.32
CA SER A 19 -13.28 -9.53 10.90
C SER A 19 -12.73 -8.92 12.19
N THR A 20 -12.35 -9.76 13.13
CA THR A 20 -11.60 -9.38 14.34
C THR A 20 -10.23 -10.05 14.36
N SER A 21 -9.30 -9.48 15.12
CA SER A 21 -8.01 -10.09 15.44
C SER A 21 -7.88 -10.22 16.94
N VAL A 22 -7.37 -11.35 17.42
CA VAL A 22 -7.02 -11.57 18.83
C VAL A 22 -5.56 -11.21 19.02
N MET A 23 -5.23 -10.50 20.11
CA MET A 23 -3.86 -10.14 20.47
C MET A 23 -3.67 -10.30 21.97
N GLU A 24 -2.51 -10.84 22.36
CA GLU A 24 -2.07 -10.88 23.75
C GLU A 24 -1.59 -9.46 24.15
N PRO A 25 -2.22 -8.80 25.15
CA PRO A 25 -1.96 -7.40 25.46
C PRO A 25 -0.61 -7.15 26.13
N ASN A 26 -0.02 -8.14 26.83
CA ASN A 26 1.29 -8.00 27.45
C ASN A 26 2.40 -7.85 26.40
N LEU A 27 2.20 -8.31 25.17
CA LEU A 27 3.09 -7.99 24.04
C LEU A 27 3.16 -6.50 23.76
N ILE A 28 2.05 -5.76 23.86
CA ILE A 28 2.07 -4.30 23.71
C ILE A 28 2.76 -3.67 24.91
N HIS A 29 2.40 -4.11 26.12
CA HIS A 29 2.89 -3.52 27.36
C HIS A 29 4.39 -3.71 27.57
N TYR A 30 4.87 -4.95 27.69
CA TYR A 30 6.26 -5.22 28.06
C TYR A 30 7.25 -5.00 26.93
N LYS A 31 6.81 -5.04 25.67
CA LYS A 31 7.66 -4.70 24.52
C LYS A 31 7.45 -3.29 24.01
N GLU A 32 6.62 -2.49 24.70
CA GLU A 32 6.32 -1.10 24.35
C GLU A 32 5.94 -0.92 22.86
N LEU A 33 5.11 -1.84 22.33
CA LEU A 33 4.76 -1.81 20.92
C LEU A 33 3.75 -0.70 20.60
N SER A 34 3.95 -0.04 19.46
CA SER A 34 2.95 0.83 18.87
C SER A 34 2.13 0.08 17.83
N VAL A 35 0.83 -0.15 18.08
CA VAL A 35 -0.10 -0.69 17.08
C VAL A 35 -0.95 0.45 16.52
N THR A 36 -0.87 0.67 15.21
CA THR A 36 -1.50 1.81 14.53
C THR A 36 -2.25 1.37 13.29
N GLY A 37 -3.25 2.14 12.88
CA GLY A 37 -3.93 2.00 11.59
C GLY A 37 -3.64 3.19 10.67
N GLY A 38 -3.75 2.98 9.36
CA GLY A 38 -3.62 4.03 8.36
C GLY A 38 -4.59 3.80 7.21
N SER A 39 -5.19 4.88 6.70
CA SER A 39 -5.97 4.85 5.47
C SER A 39 -5.73 6.14 4.70
N ASN A 40 -5.53 5.99 3.39
CA ASN A 40 -5.24 7.09 2.47
C ASN A 40 -3.98 7.91 2.86
N ALA A 41 -3.77 9.03 2.16
CA ALA A 41 -2.70 9.98 2.40
C ALA A 41 -3.25 11.40 2.62
N ARG A 42 -2.59 12.21 3.44
CA ARG A 42 -2.88 13.65 3.55
C ARG A 42 -2.23 14.38 2.37
N ARG A 43 -2.72 15.59 2.03
CA ARG A 43 -2.11 16.42 0.97
C ARG A 43 -0.60 16.59 1.12
N ARG A 44 -0.13 16.86 2.35
CA ARG A 44 1.30 16.99 2.67
C ARG A 44 2.10 15.70 2.38
N ASP A 45 1.47 14.54 2.55
CA ASP A 45 2.12 13.25 2.32
C ASP A 45 2.27 13.01 0.81
N VAL A 46 1.27 13.38 0.01
CA VAL A 46 1.34 13.37 -1.46
C VAL A 46 2.42 14.33 -1.97
N THR A 47 2.46 15.57 -1.47
CA THR A 47 3.52 16.53 -1.84
C THR A 47 4.91 15.99 -1.50
N ARG A 48 5.07 15.32 -0.36
CA ARG A 48 6.33 14.69 0.01
C ARG A 48 6.68 13.52 -0.91
N ALA A 49 5.69 12.70 -1.28
CA ALA A 49 5.91 11.59 -2.20
C ALA A 49 6.40 12.08 -3.57
N ILE A 50 5.78 13.11 -4.14
CA ILE A 50 6.22 13.73 -5.40
C ILE A 50 7.68 14.17 -5.31
N LYS A 51 8.07 14.88 -4.24
CA LYS A 51 9.46 15.31 -4.03
C LYS A 51 10.45 14.15 -3.97
N ILE A 52 10.05 12.99 -3.45
CA ILE A 52 10.89 11.78 -3.42
C ILE A 52 11.00 11.17 -4.81
N LEU A 53 9.91 11.15 -5.59
CA LEU A 53 9.94 10.66 -6.97
C LEU A 53 10.84 11.53 -7.86
N GLU A 54 10.79 12.85 -7.70
CA GLU A 54 11.62 13.82 -8.42
C GLU A 54 13.13 13.61 -8.20
N THR A 55 13.56 13.01 -7.08
CA THR A 55 14.99 12.74 -6.85
C THR A 55 15.51 11.53 -7.61
N GLY A 56 14.63 10.72 -8.23
CA GLY A 56 14.99 9.45 -8.85
C GLY A 56 15.39 8.37 -7.83
N ALA A 57 15.12 8.57 -6.53
CA ALA A 57 15.42 7.58 -5.49
C ALA A 57 14.55 6.31 -5.58
N ILE A 58 13.51 6.32 -6.41
CA ILE A 58 12.59 5.22 -6.65
C ILE A 58 12.49 5.02 -8.17
N ASP A 59 12.73 3.80 -8.62
CA ASP A 59 12.43 3.38 -9.99
C ASP A 59 10.90 3.27 -10.15
N VAL A 60 10.31 4.26 -10.82
CA VAL A 60 8.87 4.34 -11.04
C VAL A 60 8.39 3.38 -12.13
N ASP A 61 9.26 3.05 -13.08
CA ASP A 61 8.92 2.17 -14.20
C ASP A 61 8.78 0.73 -13.71
N ALA A 62 9.51 0.35 -12.65
CA ALA A 62 9.31 -0.91 -11.94
C ALA A 62 7.95 -1.02 -11.22
N ILE A 63 7.25 0.10 -10.98
CA ILE A 63 5.94 0.10 -10.31
C ILE A 63 4.83 -0.13 -11.34
N VAL A 64 4.79 0.64 -12.43
CA VAL A 64 3.77 0.54 -13.48
C VAL A 64 4.09 -0.62 -14.43
N THR A 65 3.65 -1.81 -14.06
CA THR A 65 3.97 -3.03 -14.81
C THR A 65 3.22 -3.19 -16.12
N HIS A 66 2.03 -2.59 -16.26
CA HIS A 66 1.22 -2.68 -17.48
C HIS A 66 0.46 -1.37 -17.70
N GLU A 67 0.37 -0.98 -18.96
CA GLU A 67 -0.43 0.15 -19.42
C GLU A 67 -1.42 -0.31 -20.49
N PHE A 68 -2.65 0.21 -20.39
CA PHE A 68 -3.69 -0.01 -21.36
C PHE A 68 -4.25 1.35 -21.80
N PRO A 69 -4.55 1.57 -23.09
CA PRO A 69 -5.31 2.75 -23.50
C PRO A 69 -6.74 2.70 -22.93
N LEU A 70 -7.39 3.86 -22.80
CA LEU A 70 -8.77 3.96 -22.29
C LEU A 70 -9.76 3.10 -23.10
N SER A 71 -9.59 3.05 -24.43
CA SER A 71 -10.32 2.17 -25.33
C SER A 71 -10.23 0.66 -24.98
N LYS A 72 -9.26 0.25 -24.14
CA LYS A 72 -9.01 -1.12 -23.68
C LYS A 72 -9.23 -1.32 -22.18
N VAL A 73 -10.09 -0.51 -21.55
CA VAL A 73 -10.36 -0.59 -20.11
C VAL A 73 -10.81 -1.98 -19.63
N HIS A 74 -11.51 -2.76 -20.46
CA HIS A 74 -11.89 -4.14 -20.11
C HIS A 74 -10.69 -5.08 -19.98
N ASP A 75 -9.73 -5.00 -20.91
CA ASP A 75 -8.50 -5.77 -20.86
C ASP A 75 -7.68 -5.39 -19.60
N ALA A 76 -7.71 -4.11 -19.19
CA ALA A 76 -7.08 -3.65 -17.96
C ALA A 76 -7.75 -4.26 -16.70
N TYR A 77 -9.07 -4.38 -16.67
CA TYR A 77 -9.78 -5.06 -15.58
C TYR A 77 -9.45 -6.55 -15.51
N ASP A 78 -9.38 -7.23 -16.66
CA ASP A 78 -8.99 -8.64 -16.71
C ASP A 78 -7.56 -8.83 -16.21
N ALA A 79 -6.64 -7.92 -16.50
CA ALA A 79 -5.29 -7.94 -15.95
C ALA A 79 -5.27 -7.80 -14.42
N VAL A 80 -6.13 -6.94 -13.84
CA VAL A 80 -6.29 -6.81 -12.38
C VAL A 80 -6.83 -8.12 -11.78
N ASN A 81 -7.89 -8.68 -12.36
CA ASN A 81 -8.53 -9.90 -11.88
C ASN A 81 -7.58 -11.11 -11.92
N ASN A 82 -6.80 -11.22 -12.99
CA ASN A 82 -5.82 -12.29 -13.19
C ASN A 82 -4.46 -12.01 -12.50
N ARG A 83 -4.33 -10.88 -11.78
CA ARG A 83 -3.12 -10.48 -11.04
C ARG A 83 -1.86 -10.45 -11.92
N LEU A 84 -1.98 -9.98 -13.15
CA LEU A 84 -0.90 -9.98 -14.14
C LEU A 84 0.21 -8.94 -13.88
N GLY A 85 0.13 -8.15 -12.80
CA GLY A 85 1.13 -7.14 -12.48
C GLY A 85 0.98 -6.54 -11.10
N VAL A 86 1.84 -5.56 -10.79
CA VAL A 86 1.83 -4.82 -9.52
C VAL A 86 0.88 -3.63 -9.61
N LYS A 87 1.08 -2.78 -10.62
CA LYS A 87 0.20 -1.64 -10.95
C LYS A 87 -0.21 -1.74 -12.41
N ILE A 88 -1.52 -1.71 -12.63
CA ILE A 88 -2.13 -1.55 -13.94
C ILE A 88 -2.55 -0.08 -14.07
N ALA A 89 -2.12 0.58 -15.14
CA ALA A 89 -2.50 1.94 -15.47
C ALA A 89 -3.37 1.97 -16.73
N VAL A 90 -4.34 2.88 -16.73
CA VAL A 90 -5.13 3.21 -17.93
C VAL A 90 -4.75 4.61 -18.35
N VAL A 91 -4.29 4.76 -19.59
CA VAL A 91 -3.83 6.04 -20.16
C VAL A 91 -4.89 6.52 -21.17
N PRO A 92 -5.35 7.79 -21.09
CA PRO A 92 -6.27 8.33 -22.09
C PRO A 92 -5.69 8.26 -23.52
N ASP A 93 -6.57 8.01 -24.51
CA ASP A 93 -6.23 8.10 -25.93
C ASP A 93 -5.97 9.55 -26.38
#